data_AF-A0A7C1EMR1-F1
#
_entry.id   AF-A0A7C1EMR1-F1
#
_cell.length_a   1.000
_cell.length_b   1.000
_cell.length_c   1.000
_cell.angle_alpha   90.00
_cell.angle_beta   90.00
_cell.angle_gamma   90.00
#
_symmetry.space_group_name_H-M   'P 1'
#
loop_
_entity.id
_entity.type
_entity.pdbx_description
1 polymer ?
#
loop_
_entity_poly.entity_id
_entity_poly.type
_entity_poly.pdbx_seq_one_letter_code
_entity_poly.pdbx_strand_id
1 'polypeptide(L)'
;MNTKFIFIFLSFSFLTACASATPAAPTPKVVSGAGDITAVVEEYRNLLGADNGGEPVSPGTGRREINWDSLPDELAAPNDYAADLFNAATAPRARGIVLNTEAGAVLQVSADADNASGALPRFGHLNPSYAETFKTFSAERLFSPVGSNIVEATFFVPGTQTPALVRGFGAVYTDVDTEHTAFEYFDKDGQSLGQFAAPLSNNGLSFLGVAFDEPIVARVRITYGTVKLGPDDSSENDVAVMDNFIYGEPVAVSP
;
A
#
# COMPACT_ATOMS: atom_id res chain seq x y z
N MET A 1 39.99 3.64 81.48
CA MET A 1 39.26 3.08 80.32
C MET A 1 39.17 4.17 79.27
N ASN A 2 40.02 4.12 78.23
CA ASN A 2 40.02 5.08 77.13
C ASN A 2 39.50 4.38 75.88
N THR A 3 38.31 4.76 75.43
CA THR A 3 37.67 4.21 74.22
C THR A 3 38.05 5.09 73.03
N LYS A 4 38.83 4.54 72.09
CA LYS A 4 39.13 5.18 70.79
C LYS A 4 38.02 4.83 69.79
N PHE A 5 37.37 5.84 69.21
CA PHE A 5 36.47 5.67 68.07
C PHE A 5 37.25 5.72 66.76
N ILE A 6 37.07 4.71 65.91
CA ILE A 6 37.60 4.62 64.55
C ILE A 6 36.48 5.06 63.59
N PHE A 7 36.74 6.07 62.76
CA PHE A 7 35.87 6.47 61.66
C PHE A 7 36.32 5.76 60.37
N ILE A 8 35.44 4.95 59.79
CA ILE A 8 35.62 4.34 58.47
C ILE A 8 34.94 5.25 57.44
N PHE A 9 35.72 5.78 56.49
CA PHE A 9 35.21 6.48 55.31
C PHE A 9 34.91 5.47 54.21
N LEU A 10 33.63 5.34 53.84
CA LEU A 10 33.19 4.54 52.69
C LEU A 10 33.11 5.47 51.47
N SER A 11 33.97 5.24 50.47
CA SER A 11 33.91 5.93 49.17
C SER A 11 32.87 5.26 48.28
N PHE A 12 31.86 6.03 47.85
CA PHE A 12 30.84 5.58 46.90
C PHE A 12 31.20 6.12 45.50
N SER A 13 31.65 5.24 44.61
CA SER A 13 31.85 5.55 43.19
C SER A 13 30.49 5.53 42.48
N PHE A 14 30.03 6.69 42.00
CA PHE A 14 28.86 6.78 41.13
C PHE A 14 29.25 6.37 39.70
N LEU A 15 28.76 5.21 39.24
CA LEU A 15 28.72 4.87 37.82
C LEU A 15 27.57 5.66 37.18
N THR A 16 27.88 6.70 36.42
CA THR A 16 26.91 7.36 35.52
C THR A 16 26.63 6.46 34.33
N ALA A 17 25.48 5.78 34.34
CA ALA A 17 24.94 5.13 33.16
C ALA A 17 24.44 6.21 32.19
N CYS A 18 25.08 6.32 31.01
CA CYS A 18 24.52 7.08 29.91
C CYS A 18 23.30 6.32 29.37
N ALA A 19 22.10 6.82 29.64
CA ALA A 19 20.91 6.34 28.98
C ALA A 19 20.95 6.79 27.51
N SER A 20 21.15 5.84 26.60
CA SER A 20 20.98 6.07 25.15
C SER A 20 19.51 6.39 24.91
N ALA A 21 19.17 7.61 24.50
CA ALA A 21 17.83 7.93 24.05
C ALA A 21 17.55 7.18 22.75
N THR A 22 16.56 6.29 22.75
CA THR A 22 16.06 5.66 21.51
C THR A 22 15.53 6.76 20.58
N PRO A 23 15.91 6.79 19.29
CA PRO A 23 15.32 7.73 18.33
C PRO A 23 13.80 7.60 18.33
N ALA A 24 13.08 8.72 18.30
CA ALA A 24 11.63 8.71 18.12
C ALA A 24 11.29 8.13 16.75
N ALA A 25 10.27 7.28 16.68
CA ALA A 25 9.76 6.75 15.41
C ALA A 25 9.32 7.91 14.50
N PRO A 26 9.54 7.82 13.18
CA PRO A 26 9.09 8.86 12.25
C PRO A 26 7.57 9.01 12.35
N THR A 27 7.09 10.25 12.44
CA THR A 27 5.65 10.52 12.52
C THR A 27 5.10 10.73 11.10
N PRO A 28 4.23 9.84 10.59
CA PRO A 28 3.71 9.98 9.24
C PRO A 28 2.59 11.01 9.15
N LYS A 29 2.40 11.58 7.97
CA LYS A 29 1.16 12.26 7.58
C LYS A 29 0.19 11.23 6.99
N VAL A 30 -1.02 11.19 7.55
CA VAL A 30 -2.13 10.35 7.07
C VAL A 30 -3.14 11.23 6.36
N VAL A 31 -3.55 10.83 5.15
CA VAL A 31 -4.61 11.44 4.35
C VAL A 31 -5.67 10.37 4.11
N SER A 32 -6.91 10.61 4.50
CA SER A 32 -7.97 9.62 4.38
C SER A 32 -9.36 10.25 4.26
N GLY A 33 -10.29 9.54 3.62
CA GLY A 33 -11.67 9.95 3.46
C GLY A 33 -12.55 8.86 2.86
N ALA A 34 -13.87 9.05 2.91
CA ALA A 34 -14.89 8.15 2.37
C ALA A 34 -15.96 8.94 1.60
N GLY A 35 -16.65 8.27 0.67
CA GLY A 35 -17.66 8.89 -0.20
C GLY A 35 -17.04 9.58 -1.41
N ASP A 36 -17.25 10.89 -1.55
CA ASP A 36 -16.52 11.67 -2.58
C ASP A 36 -15.08 11.93 -2.13
N ILE A 37 -14.20 11.05 -2.58
CA ILE A 37 -12.78 11.05 -2.22
C ILE A 37 -11.91 11.93 -3.14
N THR A 38 -12.50 12.65 -4.10
CA THR A 38 -11.74 13.42 -5.12
C THR A 38 -10.75 14.40 -4.48
N ALA A 39 -11.21 15.20 -3.52
CA ALA A 39 -10.37 16.18 -2.83
C ALA A 39 -9.28 15.52 -1.97
N VAL A 40 -9.55 14.35 -1.40
CA VAL A 40 -8.63 13.62 -0.51
C VAL A 40 -7.53 12.94 -1.32
N VAL A 41 -7.88 12.33 -2.46
CA VAL A 41 -6.91 11.79 -3.41
C VAL A 41 -6.01 12.92 -3.91
N GLU A 42 -6.58 14.07 -4.27
CA GLU A 42 -5.81 15.23 -4.74
C GLU A 42 -4.90 15.80 -3.64
N GLU A 43 -5.33 15.83 -2.37
CA GLU A 43 -4.45 16.18 -1.26
C GLU A 43 -3.23 15.24 -1.19
N TYR A 44 -3.45 13.93 -1.33
CA TYR A 44 -2.36 12.95 -1.28
C TYR A 44 -1.42 13.05 -2.48
N ARG A 45 -1.97 13.28 -3.69
CA ARG A 45 -1.15 13.56 -4.88
C ARG A 45 -0.26 14.79 -4.67
N ASN A 46 -0.82 15.89 -4.16
CA ASN A 46 -0.06 17.10 -3.87
C ASN A 46 0.98 16.89 -2.76
N LEU A 47 0.65 16.06 -1.76
CA LEU A 47 1.59 15.68 -0.72
C LEU A 47 2.81 14.94 -1.28
N LEU A 48 2.63 14.08 -2.28
CA LEU A 48 3.71 13.31 -2.89
C LEU A 48 4.49 14.10 -3.97
N GLY A 49 3.79 14.89 -4.76
CA GLY A 49 4.34 15.76 -5.82
C GLY A 49 3.93 15.35 -7.23
N ALA A 50 4.66 15.86 -8.22
CA ALA A 50 4.36 15.67 -9.65
C ALA A 50 4.33 14.19 -10.06
N ASP A 51 3.53 13.85 -11.09
CA ASP A 51 3.46 12.49 -11.63
C ASP A 51 4.64 12.27 -12.55
N ASN A 52 5.46 11.27 -12.25
CA ASN A 52 6.60 10.91 -13.08
C ASN A 52 6.25 9.90 -14.18
N GLY A 53 4.98 9.47 -14.25
CA GLY A 53 4.47 8.63 -15.34
C GLY A 53 5.11 7.24 -15.38
N GLY A 54 5.21 6.68 -16.58
CA GLY A 54 5.66 5.30 -16.82
C GLY A 54 7.06 5.16 -17.41
N GLU A 55 7.84 6.24 -17.45
CA GLU A 55 9.17 6.26 -18.06
C GLU A 55 10.23 5.63 -17.14
N PRO A 56 11.25 4.94 -17.70
CA PRO A 56 12.34 4.30 -16.96
C PRO A 56 13.41 5.31 -16.51
N VAL A 57 12.95 6.36 -15.83
CA VAL A 57 13.77 7.44 -15.28
C VAL A 57 13.32 7.63 -13.83
N SER A 58 14.25 7.84 -12.90
CA SER A 58 13.91 8.18 -11.51
C SER A 58 14.38 9.59 -11.15
N PRO A 59 13.48 10.58 -11.13
CA PRO A 59 13.84 11.97 -10.81
C PRO A 59 14.18 12.21 -9.32
N GLY A 60 14.03 11.20 -8.46
CA GLY A 60 14.29 11.29 -7.01
C GLY A 60 13.20 11.99 -6.20
N THR A 61 12.23 12.64 -6.83
CA THR A 61 11.09 13.32 -6.19
C THR A 61 9.81 13.11 -7.01
N GLY A 62 8.65 13.43 -6.44
CA GLY A 62 7.35 13.23 -7.09
C GLY A 62 6.72 11.90 -6.71
N ARG A 63 5.87 11.38 -7.60
CA ARG A 63 5.06 10.18 -7.37
C ARG A 63 4.90 9.35 -8.64
N ARG A 64 4.42 8.13 -8.45
CA ARG A 64 3.91 7.23 -9.49
C ARG A 64 2.47 6.88 -9.16
N GLU A 65 1.71 6.59 -10.20
CA GLU A 65 0.31 6.23 -10.09
C GLU A 65 -0.01 5.07 -11.04
N ILE A 66 -0.89 4.17 -10.62
CA ILE A 66 -1.41 3.08 -11.45
C ILE A 66 -2.93 3.16 -11.42
N ASN A 67 -3.53 3.37 -12.60
CA ASN A 67 -4.92 3.06 -12.90
C ASN A 67 -4.90 1.97 -13.98
N TRP A 68 -5.57 0.85 -13.76
CA TRP A 68 -5.49 -0.31 -14.65
C TRP A 68 -6.32 -0.14 -15.93
N ASP A 69 -7.02 0.98 -16.07
CA ASP A 69 -8.02 1.27 -17.11
C ASP A 69 -7.51 1.19 -18.54
N SER A 70 -6.21 1.44 -18.76
CA SER A 70 -5.59 1.32 -20.08
C SER A 70 -4.98 -0.06 -20.36
N LEU A 71 -5.18 -1.04 -19.47
CA LEU A 71 -4.75 -2.40 -19.76
C LEU A 71 -5.62 -3.01 -20.86
N PRO A 72 -5.00 -3.68 -21.84
CA PRO A 72 -5.74 -4.45 -22.83
C PRO A 72 -6.36 -5.70 -22.19
N ASP A 73 -7.41 -6.22 -22.80
CA ASP A 73 -8.19 -7.37 -22.29
C ASP A 73 -7.36 -8.61 -22.00
N GLU A 74 -6.29 -8.85 -22.76
CA GLU A 74 -5.43 -10.02 -22.57
C GLU A 74 -4.65 -9.98 -21.24
N LEU A 75 -4.62 -8.82 -20.57
CA LEU A 75 -3.97 -8.61 -19.28
C LEU A 75 -4.96 -8.37 -18.14
N ALA A 76 -6.24 -8.68 -18.37
CA ALA A 76 -7.29 -8.57 -17.38
C ALA A 76 -8.16 -9.84 -17.36
N ALA A 77 -9.08 -9.89 -16.41
CA ALA A 77 -9.96 -11.01 -16.18
C ALA A 77 -10.62 -11.47 -17.50
N PRO A 78 -10.62 -12.79 -17.76
CA PRO A 78 -10.30 -13.88 -16.84
C PRO A 78 -8.81 -14.24 -16.71
N ASN A 79 -7.90 -13.45 -17.28
CA ASN A 79 -6.46 -13.70 -17.21
C ASN A 79 -5.85 -13.16 -15.91
N ASP A 80 -4.79 -13.81 -15.46
CA ASP A 80 -4.04 -13.41 -14.28
C ASP A 80 -3.10 -12.22 -14.58
N TYR A 81 -3.00 -11.32 -13.61
CA TYR A 81 -2.06 -10.20 -13.60
C TYR A 81 -0.66 -10.69 -13.24
N ALA A 82 0.34 -10.33 -14.06
CA ALA A 82 1.75 -10.59 -13.77
C ALA A 82 2.26 -9.66 -12.66
N ALA A 83 2.82 -10.22 -11.59
CA ALA A 83 3.30 -9.51 -10.40
C ALA A 83 4.18 -8.28 -10.70
N ASP A 84 5.03 -8.37 -11.72
CA ASP A 84 6.01 -7.37 -12.13
C ASP A 84 5.54 -6.49 -13.32
N LEU A 85 4.24 -6.51 -13.65
CA LEU A 85 3.71 -5.78 -14.82
C LEU A 85 4.11 -4.31 -14.85
N PHE A 86 4.12 -3.64 -13.69
CA PHE A 86 4.50 -2.23 -13.52
C PHE A 86 5.93 -2.02 -12.99
N ASN A 87 6.76 -3.06 -13.03
CA ASN A 87 8.21 -2.99 -12.86
C ASN A 87 8.96 -3.28 -14.17
N ALA A 88 8.40 -2.87 -15.32
CA ALA A 88 9.02 -3.13 -16.61
C ALA A 88 10.31 -2.30 -16.80
N ALA A 89 11.22 -2.79 -17.64
CA ALA A 89 12.45 -2.08 -18.02
C ALA A 89 12.19 -0.87 -18.94
N THR A 90 11.02 -0.78 -19.56
CA THR A 90 10.68 0.24 -20.57
C THR A 90 9.32 0.86 -20.32
N ALA A 91 9.12 2.05 -20.90
CA ALA A 91 7.84 2.71 -20.93
C ALA A 91 6.76 1.86 -21.63
N PRO A 92 5.46 2.05 -21.28
CA PRO A 92 4.93 2.96 -20.26
C PRO A 92 4.77 2.31 -18.88
N ARG A 93 5.44 1.18 -18.63
CA ARG A 93 5.23 0.36 -17.43
C ARG A 93 6.42 0.34 -16.48
N ALA A 94 7.41 1.20 -16.69
CA ALA A 94 8.52 1.37 -15.77
C ALA A 94 8.07 2.27 -14.61
N ARG A 95 7.32 1.71 -13.65
CA ARG A 95 6.81 2.44 -12.47
C ARG A 95 7.42 1.95 -11.15
N GLY A 96 8.22 0.89 -11.18
CA GLY A 96 9.05 0.49 -10.04
C GLY A 96 8.27 -0.17 -8.90
N ILE A 97 7.21 -0.92 -9.20
CA ILE A 97 6.42 -1.65 -8.19
C ILE A 97 6.18 -3.09 -8.62
N VAL A 98 6.39 -4.00 -7.68
CA VAL A 98 6.04 -5.42 -7.82
C VAL A 98 4.97 -5.73 -6.79
N LEU A 99 3.89 -6.38 -7.23
CA LEU A 99 2.77 -6.78 -6.40
C LEU A 99 2.77 -8.30 -6.27
N ASN A 100 2.79 -8.83 -5.06
CA ASN A 100 2.68 -10.26 -4.79
C ASN A 100 1.47 -10.54 -3.90
N THR A 101 0.98 -11.77 -3.93
CA THR A 101 -0.07 -12.27 -3.03
C THR A 101 0.40 -13.57 -2.37
N GLU A 102 -0.38 -14.11 -1.45
CA GLU A 102 -0.06 -15.34 -0.74
C GLU A 102 0.12 -16.54 -1.69
N ALA A 103 0.93 -17.50 -1.28
CA ALA A 103 1.20 -18.68 -2.09
C ALA A 103 -0.09 -19.44 -2.41
N GLY A 104 -0.32 -19.72 -3.70
CA GLY A 104 -1.52 -20.38 -4.20
C GLY A 104 -2.67 -19.43 -4.56
N ALA A 105 -2.54 -18.13 -4.28
CA ALA A 105 -3.40 -17.09 -4.82
C ALA A 105 -2.80 -16.50 -6.10
N VAL A 106 -3.64 -15.76 -6.84
CA VAL A 106 -3.25 -15.01 -8.05
C VAL A 106 -3.65 -13.55 -7.90
N LEU A 107 -3.14 -12.69 -8.76
CA LEU A 107 -3.57 -11.31 -8.88
C LEU A 107 -4.45 -11.17 -10.12
N GLN A 108 -5.47 -10.34 -10.06
CA GLN A 108 -6.30 -10.06 -11.23
C GLN A 108 -6.70 -8.59 -11.30
N VAL A 109 -6.94 -8.17 -12.54
CA VAL A 109 -7.55 -6.90 -12.90
C VAL A 109 -8.92 -7.22 -13.46
N SER A 110 -9.97 -6.53 -13.05
CA SER A 110 -11.32 -6.81 -13.55
C SER A 110 -11.42 -6.53 -15.05
N ALA A 111 -12.35 -7.23 -15.70
CA ALA A 111 -12.72 -6.93 -17.07
C ALA A 111 -13.34 -5.52 -17.17
N ASP A 112 -13.24 -4.91 -18.35
CA ASP A 112 -14.11 -3.79 -18.74
C ASP A 112 -15.40 -4.31 -19.40
N ALA A 113 -16.39 -3.46 -19.65
CA ALA A 113 -17.68 -3.87 -20.18
C ALA A 113 -17.64 -4.34 -21.65
N ASP A 114 -16.64 -3.93 -22.43
CA ASP A 114 -16.53 -4.21 -23.87
C ASP A 114 -15.62 -5.42 -24.17
N ASN A 115 -15.13 -6.09 -23.12
CA ASN A 115 -14.18 -7.17 -23.25
C ASN A 115 -14.68 -8.34 -24.12
N ALA A 116 -13.78 -8.86 -24.97
CA ALA A 116 -14.12 -9.95 -25.89
C ALA A 116 -14.43 -11.30 -25.22
N SER A 117 -14.06 -11.48 -23.95
CA SER A 117 -14.25 -12.74 -23.21
C SER A 117 -15.66 -12.89 -22.63
N GLY A 118 -16.43 -11.80 -22.53
CA GLY A 118 -17.73 -11.78 -21.87
C GLY A 118 -17.65 -11.87 -20.34
N ALA A 119 -16.47 -11.70 -19.74
CA ALA A 119 -16.32 -11.63 -18.30
C ALA A 119 -17.04 -10.38 -17.76
N LEU A 120 -17.83 -10.53 -16.71
CA LEU A 120 -18.52 -9.39 -16.10
C LEU A 120 -17.51 -8.44 -15.43
N PRO A 121 -17.65 -7.10 -15.60
CA PRO A 121 -16.80 -6.10 -14.97
C PRO A 121 -16.80 -6.16 -13.44
N ARG A 122 -15.87 -5.43 -12.83
CA ARG A 122 -15.77 -5.30 -11.36
C ARG A 122 -15.80 -6.64 -10.62
N PHE A 123 -15.06 -7.62 -11.14
CA PHE A 123 -15.02 -9.00 -10.64
C PHE A 123 -16.37 -9.73 -10.62
N GLY A 124 -17.36 -9.24 -11.36
CA GLY A 124 -18.68 -9.87 -11.50
C GLY A 124 -18.63 -11.30 -12.04
N HIS A 125 -17.56 -11.66 -12.76
CA HIS A 125 -17.34 -13.02 -13.25
C HIS A 125 -17.03 -14.02 -12.12
N LEU A 126 -16.58 -13.55 -10.95
CA LEU A 126 -16.39 -14.36 -9.75
C LEU A 126 -17.68 -14.41 -8.92
N ASN A 127 -18.33 -13.26 -8.73
CA ASN A 127 -19.64 -13.14 -8.10
C ASN A 127 -20.45 -12.02 -8.77
N PRO A 128 -21.58 -12.33 -9.44
CA PRO A 128 -22.38 -11.33 -10.14
C PRO A 128 -22.87 -10.15 -9.28
N SER A 129 -23.02 -10.32 -7.96
CA SER A 129 -23.46 -9.24 -7.06
C SER A 129 -22.44 -8.09 -7.01
N TYR A 130 -21.14 -8.37 -7.18
CA TYR A 130 -20.07 -7.37 -7.14
C TYR A 130 -20.21 -6.27 -8.19
N ALA A 131 -20.86 -6.56 -9.31
CA ALA A 131 -21.10 -5.57 -10.35
C ALA A 131 -22.04 -4.45 -9.86
N GLU A 132 -22.89 -4.69 -8.86
CA GLU A 132 -23.75 -3.67 -8.26
C GLU A 132 -23.09 -3.00 -7.05
N THR A 133 -22.32 -3.78 -6.29
CA THR A 133 -21.61 -3.35 -5.08
C THR A 133 -20.47 -2.39 -5.37
N PHE A 134 -19.48 -2.83 -6.16
CA PHE A 134 -18.23 -2.08 -6.33
C PHE A 134 -18.40 -0.83 -7.18
N LYS A 135 -17.66 0.21 -6.81
CA LYS A 135 -17.55 1.49 -7.51
C LYS A 135 -16.15 1.68 -8.04
N THR A 136 -16.01 2.58 -9.01
CA THR A 136 -14.74 2.99 -9.58
C THR A 136 -14.49 4.46 -9.26
N PHE A 137 -13.26 4.81 -8.92
CA PHE A 137 -12.77 6.18 -8.87
C PHE A 137 -12.30 6.63 -10.25
N SER A 138 -11.51 5.79 -10.92
CA SER A 138 -11.28 5.87 -12.36
C SER A 138 -11.84 4.62 -13.03
N ALA A 139 -12.59 4.84 -14.11
CA ALA A 139 -13.30 3.75 -14.77
C ALA A 139 -12.44 3.13 -15.87
N GLU A 140 -12.49 1.82 -16.08
CA GLU A 140 -13.44 0.85 -15.51
C GLU A 140 -12.82 -0.23 -14.59
N ARG A 141 -11.50 -0.39 -14.59
CA ARG A 141 -10.88 -1.63 -14.13
C ARG A 141 -10.41 -1.53 -12.67
N LEU A 142 -10.78 -2.55 -11.89
CA LEU A 142 -10.38 -2.71 -10.49
C LEU A 142 -9.30 -3.78 -10.36
N PHE A 143 -8.52 -3.75 -9.28
CA PHE A 143 -7.46 -4.70 -8.97
C PHE A 143 -7.74 -5.41 -7.64
N SER A 144 -7.43 -6.71 -7.57
CA SER A 144 -7.55 -7.51 -6.36
C SER A 144 -6.72 -8.79 -6.43
N PRO A 145 -6.23 -9.32 -5.30
CA PRO A 145 -5.87 -10.73 -5.22
C PRO A 145 -7.13 -11.62 -5.35
N VAL A 146 -6.95 -12.81 -5.92
CA VAL A 146 -7.95 -13.88 -6.00
C VAL A 146 -7.39 -15.12 -5.33
N GLY A 147 -8.14 -15.68 -4.38
CA GLY A 147 -7.67 -16.75 -3.51
C GLY A 147 -7.03 -16.26 -2.20
N SER A 148 -6.82 -14.95 -2.04
CA SER A 148 -6.38 -14.24 -0.84
C SER A 148 -7.08 -12.86 -0.77
N ASN A 149 -6.92 -12.14 0.34
CA ASN A 149 -7.28 -10.73 0.52
C ASN A 149 -6.05 -9.86 0.84
N ILE A 150 -4.84 -10.39 0.64
CA ILE A 150 -3.58 -9.73 0.97
C ILE A 150 -2.74 -9.50 -0.30
N VAL A 151 -2.18 -8.31 -0.43
CA VAL A 151 -1.12 -7.98 -1.40
C VAL A 151 0.09 -7.44 -0.67
N GLU A 152 1.28 -7.83 -1.11
CA GLU A 152 2.56 -7.29 -0.68
C GLU A 152 3.14 -6.46 -1.82
N ALA A 153 3.25 -5.15 -1.63
CA ALA A 153 3.86 -4.22 -2.58
C ALA A 153 5.32 -3.97 -2.19
N THR A 154 6.24 -4.15 -3.14
CA THR A 154 7.67 -3.80 -3.00
C THR A 154 8.12 -2.91 -4.15
N PHE A 155 9.17 -2.12 -3.90
CA PHE A 155 9.56 -1.03 -4.79
C PHE A 155 10.97 -1.18 -5.36
N PHE A 156 11.13 -0.72 -6.59
CA PHE A 156 12.38 -0.79 -7.35
C PHE A 156 12.58 0.53 -8.09
N VAL A 157 13.84 0.90 -8.35
CA VAL A 157 14.16 2.06 -9.18
C VAL A 157 13.56 1.83 -10.57
N PRO A 158 12.67 2.71 -11.07
CA PRO A 158 11.96 2.53 -12.34
C PRO A 158 12.89 2.16 -13.50
N GLY A 159 12.55 1.07 -14.20
CA GLY A 159 13.33 0.56 -15.33
C GLY A 159 14.46 -0.41 -14.94
N THR A 160 14.59 -0.76 -13.65
CA THR A 160 15.69 -1.58 -13.14
C THR A 160 15.22 -2.61 -12.10
N GLN A 161 16.13 -3.49 -11.68
CA GLN A 161 15.91 -4.42 -10.57
C GLN A 161 16.55 -3.94 -9.26
N THR A 162 16.96 -2.68 -9.17
CA THR A 162 17.57 -2.11 -7.96
C THR A 162 16.48 -1.85 -6.92
N PRO A 163 16.53 -2.44 -5.71
CA PRO A 163 15.55 -2.16 -4.66
C PRO A 163 15.51 -0.67 -4.32
N ALA A 164 14.31 -0.18 -4.04
CA ALA A 164 14.05 1.22 -3.75
C ALA A 164 13.17 1.39 -2.52
N LEU A 165 13.19 2.62 -1.99
CA LEU A 165 12.28 3.08 -0.95
C LEU A 165 11.36 4.14 -1.55
N VAL A 166 10.13 4.18 -1.05
CA VAL A 166 9.17 5.24 -1.36
C VAL A 166 8.87 6.06 -0.12
N ARG A 167 8.44 7.30 -0.34
CA ARG A 167 8.04 8.20 0.75
C ARG A 167 6.69 7.82 1.35
N GLY A 168 5.84 7.14 0.59
CA GLY A 168 4.50 6.77 1.02
C GLY A 168 3.79 5.93 -0.04
N PHE A 169 2.70 5.30 0.39
CA PHE A 169 1.75 4.59 -0.46
C PHE A 169 0.33 4.98 -0.03
N GLY A 170 -0.58 4.99 -0.99
CA GLY A 170 -2.00 5.12 -0.78
C GLY A 170 -2.75 4.44 -1.90
N ALA A 171 -3.99 4.03 -1.60
CA ALA A 171 -4.86 3.43 -2.59
C ALA A 171 -6.31 3.83 -2.38
N VAL A 172 -7.06 3.73 -3.47
CA VAL A 172 -8.52 3.81 -3.45
C VAL A 172 -9.07 2.41 -3.21
N TYR A 173 -9.86 2.27 -2.15
CA TYR A 173 -10.70 1.11 -1.90
C TYR A 173 -12.10 1.33 -2.47
N THR A 174 -12.75 0.24 -2.84
CA THR A 174 -14.20 0.16 -3.00
C THR A 174 -14.77 -0.83 -2.00
N ASP A 175 -15.87 -0.44 -1.37
CA ASP A 175 -16.68 -1.30 -0.49
C ASP A 175 -15.93 -1.79 0.76
N VAL A 176 -15.54 -0.85 1.63
CA VAL A 176 -14.96 -1.18 2.94
C VAL A 176 -16.06 -1.10 3.99
N ASP A 177 -16.42 -2.24 4.57
CA ASP A 177 -17.57 -2.33 5.48
C ASP A 177 -17.19 -2.39 6.95
N THR A 178 -15.99 -2.91 7.25
CA THR A 178 -15.56 -3.20 8.60
C THR A 178 -14.17 -2.65 8.90
N GLU A 179 -13.95 -2.27 10.16
CA GLU A 179 -12.63 -1.82 10.59
C GLU A 179 -11.64 -2.99 10.58
N HIS A 180 -10.54 -2.83 9.86
CA HIS A 180 -9.42 -3.75 9.82
C HIS A 180 -8.13 -3.00 9.49
N THR A 181 -6.98 -3.65 9.70
CA THR A 181 -5.69 -3.10 9.24
C THR A 181 -5.62 -3.17 7.72
N ALA A 182 -5.85 -2.03 7.08
CA ALA A 182 -5.79 -1.84 5.63
C ALA A 182 -4.33 -1.87 5.14
N PHE A 183 -3.45 -1.10 5.78
CA PHE A 183 -2.03 -1.05 5.43
C PHE A 183 -1.13 -1.26 6.63
N GLU A 184 -0.08 -2.08 6.44
CA GLU A 184 1.10 -2.08 7.29
C GLU A 184 2.34 -1.74 6.46
N TYR A 185 3.09 -0.75 6.92
CA TYR A 185 4.28 -0.24 6.25
C TYR A 185 5.52 -0.83 6.91
N PHE A 186 6.53 -1.16 6.10
CA PHE A 186 7.78 -1.71 6.60
C PHE A 186 8.97 -0.98 6.01
N ASP A 187 10.00 -0.78 6.83
CA ASP A 187 11.29 -0.29 6.38
C ASP A 187 12.12 -1.40 5.70
N LYS A 188 13.32 -1.03 5.25
CA LYS A 188 14.26 -1.93 4.57
C LYS A 188 14.72 -3.12 5.42
N ASP A 189 14.66 -2.99 6.74
CA ASP A 189 15.08 -4.03 7.69
C ASP A 189 13.89 -4.90 8.12
N GLY A 190 12.70 -4.63 7.57
CA GLY A 190 11.47 -5.36 7.85
C GLY A 190 10.77 -4.92 9.14
N GLN A 191 11.19 -3.80 9.74
CA GLN A 191 10.54 -3.26 10.92
C GLN A 191 9.26 -2.50 10.52
N SER A 192 8.18 -2.76 11.24
CA SER A 192 6.90 -2.06 11.03
C SER A 192 7.06 -0.58 11.35
N LEU A 193 6.60 0.25 10.41
CA LEU A 193 6.52 1.72 10.49
C LEU A 193 5.11 2.20 10.88
N GLY A 194 4.17 1.27 11.06
CA GLY A 194 2.81 1.56 11.50
C GLY A 194 1.74 0.78 10.74
N GLN A 195 0.59 0.63 11.40
CA GLN A 195 -0.61 0.00 10.88
C GLN A 195 -1.73 1.03 10.80
N PHE A 196 -2.49 1.01 9.72
CA PHE A 196 -3.50 2.02 9.42
C PHE A 196 -4.76 1.35 8.86
N ALA A 197 -5.92 1.85 9.27
CA ALA A 197 -7.23 1.40 8.79
C ALA A 197 -7.80 2.40 7.78
N ALA A 198 -8.47 1.88 6.76
CA ALA A 198 -9.20 2.72 5.81
C ALA A 198 -10.54 3.15 6.43
N PRO A 199 -11.06 4.35 6.10
CA PRO A 199 -12.41 4.74 6.47
C PRO A 199 -13.45 3.78 5.89
N LEU A 200 -14.54 3.55 6.61
CA LEU A 200 -15.63 2.70 6.15
C LEU A 200 -16.48 3.43 5.11
N SER A 201 -16.86 2.72 4.05
CA SER A 201 -17.76 3.20 3.00
C SER A 201 -18.44 2.03 2.29
N ASN A 202 -19.49 1.50 2.90
CA ASN A 202 -20.34 0.47 2.31
C ASN A 202 -20.93 0.95 0.97
N ASN A 203 -20.77 0.12 -0.07
CA ASN A 203 -21.13 0.37 -1.46
C ASN A 203 -20.53 1.67 -2.04
N GLY A 204 -19.41 2.15 -1.48
CA GLY A 204 -18.79 3.41 -1.85
C GLY A 204 -17.27 3.34 -1.92
N LEU A 205 -16.64 4.51 -2.05
CA LEU A 205 -15.19 4.64 -2.18
C LEU A 205 -14.59 5.13 -0.87
N SER A 206 -13.42 4.58 -0.55
CA SER A 206 -12.57 5.05 0.54
C SER A 206 -11.16 5.30 0.03
N PHE A 207 -10.48 6.29 0.59
CA PHE A 207 -9.07 6.53 0.35
C PHE A 207 -8.30 6.47 1.65
N LEU A 208 -7.15 5.82 1.61
CA LEU A 208 -6.13 5.88 2.64
C LEU A 208 -4.78 6.09 1.96
N GLY A 209 -4.02 7.05 2.46
CA GLY A 209 -2.64 7.30 2.05
C GLY A 209 -1.80 7.73 3.25
N VAL A 210 -0.63 7.12 3.39
CA VAL A 210 0.33 7.44 4.44
C VAL A 210 1.62 7.87 3.78
N ALA A 211 2.20 8.97 4.25
CA ALA A 211 3.48 9.46 3.77
C ALA A 211 4.38 9.89 4.93
N PHE A 212 5.67 9.62 4.78
CA PHE A 212 6.73 10.03 5.70
C PHE A 212 7.46 11.26 5.12
N ASP A 213 8.36 11.87 5.89
CA ASP A 213 9.13 13.02 5.38
C ASP A 213 10.19 12.57 4.35
N GLU A 214 10.72 11.35 4.50
CA GLU A 214 11.77 10.78 3.66
C GLU A 214 11.36 9.42 3.07
N PRO A 215 11.98 8.96 1.96
CA PRO A 215 11.77 7.62 1.42
C PRO A 215 12.32 6.55 2.38
N ILE A 216 11.43 5.98 3.20
CA ILE A 216 11.79 4.94 4.19
C ILE A 216 11.00 3.64 4.03
N VAL A 217 9.94 3.64 3.21
CA VAL A 217 9.05 2.49 3.02
C VAL A 217 9.64 1.56 1.96
N ALA A 218 10.01 0.35 2.35
CA ALA A 218 10.50 -0.68 1.43
C ALA A 218 9.39 -1.64 0.98
N ARG A 219 8.39 -1.85 1.85
CA ARG A 219 7.28 -2.77 1.61
C ARG A 219 6.00 -2.26 2.25
N VAL A 220 4.87 -2.52 1.59
CA VAL A 220 3.53 -2.31 2.15
C VAL A 220 2.78 -3.62 2.07
N ARG A 221 2.30 -4.11 3.22
CA ARG A 221 1.28 -5.15 3.27
C ARG A 221 -0.08 -4.48 3.18
N ILE A 222 -0.87 -4.89 2.20
CA ILE A 222 -2.17 -4.37 1.87
C ILE A 222 -3.21 -5.46 2.16
N THR A 223 -4.18 -5.15 3.00
CA THR A 223 -5.34 -5.99 3.27
C THR A 223 -6.56 -5.31 2.68
N TYR A 224 -7.39 -6.06 1.96
CA TYR A 224 -8.52 -5.51 1.22
C TYR A 224 -9.80 -5.41 2.06
N GLY A 225 -10.37 -6.56 2.42
CA GLY A 225 -11.47 -6.67 3.37
C GLY A 225 -11.15 -7.72 4.42
N THR A 226 -12.15 -8.27 5.09
CA THR A 226 -11.95 -9.34 6.07
C THR A 226 -11.89 -10.72 5.45
N VAL A 227 -12.35 -10.85 4.21
CA VAL A 227 -12.31 -12.10 3.44
C VAL A 227 -11.81 -11.89 2.02
N LYS A 228 -11.42 -12.99 1.35
CA LYS A 228 -11.06 -13.01 -0.07
C LYS A 228 -12.29 -12.92 -0.98
N LEU A 229 -12.10 -12.52 -2.24
CA LEU A 229 -13.14 -12.58 -3.28
C LEU A 229 -13.75 -13.99 -3.41
N GLY A 230 -15.07 -14.04 -3.61
CA GLY A 230 -15.86 -15.27 -3.74
C GLY A 230 -17.25 -15.20 -3.08
N PRO A 231 -17.35 -15.02 -1.76
CA PRO A 231 -18.63 -14.94 -1.06
C PRO A 231 -19.39 -13.64 -1.38
N ASP A 232 -20.68 -13.60 -1.07
CA ASP A 232 -21.42 -12.34 -1.08
C ASP A 232 -20.87 -11.40 0.00
N ASP A 233 -20.76 -10.12 -0.37
CA ASP A 233 -20.52 -9.06 0.61
C ASP A 233 -21.71 -8.96 1.57
N SER A 234 -21.43 -8.86 2.87
CA SER A 234 -22.45 -8.92 3.92
C SER A 234 -21.90 -8.44 5.27
N SER A 235 -22.76 -8.37 6.29
CA SER A 235 -22.35 -8.04 7.66
C SER A 235 -21.32 -9.02 8.27
N GLU A 236 -21.15 -10.22 7.70
CA GLU A 236 -20.17 -11.21 8.15
C GLU A 236 -18.93 -11.30 7.26
N ASN A 237 -19.03 -10.85 6.02
CA ASN A 237 -17.98 -10.94 5.00
C ASN A 237 -17.80 -9.55 4.38
N ASP A 238 -16.74 -8.85 4.76
CA ASP A 238 -16.36 -7.57 4.14
C ASP A 238 -15.44 -7.87 2.96
N VAL A 239 -15.96 -7.65 1.75
CA VAL A 239 -15.27 -7.91 0.49
C VAL A 239 -14.94 -6.58 -0.17
N ALA A 240 -13.69 -6.12 -0.06
CA ALA A 240 -13.24 -4.93 -0.79
C ALA A 240 -12.37 -5.29 -2.00
N VAL A 241 -12.38 -4.43 -3.02
CA VAL A 241 -11.37 -4.40 -4.09
C VAL A 241 -10.74 -3.00 -4.16
N MET A 242 -9.72 -2.83 -4.99
CA MET A 242 -9.06 -1.55 -5.13
C MET A 242 -9.11 -1.00 -6.53
N ASP A 243 -9.02 0.31 -6.59
CA ASP A 243 -8.74 1.09 -7.78
C ASP A 243 -7.33 1.69 -7.60
N ASN A 244 -7.12 2.95 -8.02
CA ASN A 244 -5.81 3.57 -8.13
C ASN A 244 -4.85 3.38 -6.96
N PHE A 245 -3.62 3.00 -7.30
CA PHE A 245 -2.46 3.02 -6.39
C PHE A 245 -1.64 4.27 -6.65
N ILE A 246 -1.24 4.95 -5.57
CA ILE A 246 -0.44 6.18 -5.62
C ILE A 246 0.70 6.04 -4.62
N TYR A 247 1.94 6.22 -5.07
CA TYR A 247 3.09 6.09 -4.19
C TYR A 247 4.19 7.07 -4.55
N GLY A 248 5.01 7.43 -3.56
CA GLY A 248 6.14 8.33 -3.78
C GLY A 248 7.11 7.75 -4.81
N GLU A 249 7.87 8.62 -5.48
CA GLU A 249 8.89 8.17 -6.43
C GLU A 249 9.83 7.14 -5.78
N PRO A 250 10.00 5.93 -6.36
CA PRO A 250 10.95 4.97 -5.82
C PRO A 250 12.38 5.47 -6.01
N VAL A 251 13.09 5.63 -4.90
CA VAL A 251 14.48 6.09 -4.86
C VAL A 251 15.37 4.95 -4.36
N ALA A 252 16.53 4.77 -4.99
CA ALA A 252 17.49 3.75 -4.59
C ALA A 252 17.81 3.84 -3.09
N VAL A 253 17.98 2.68 -2.44
CA VAL A 253 18.46 2.62 -1.06
C VAL A 253 19.86 3.25 -1.01
N SER A 254 20.01 4.37 -0.30
CA SER A 254 21.33 4.93 -0.03
C SER A 254 22.18 3.89 0.73
N PRO A 255 23.45 3.67 0.32
CA PRO A 255 24.35 2.73 0.99
C PRO A 255 24.68 3.13 2.44
#